data_AF-A0A5M9JKF1-F1
#
_entry.id   AF-A0A5M9JKF1-F1
#
_cell.length_a   1.000
_cell.length_b   1.000
_cell.length_c   1.000
_cell.angle_alpha   90.00
_cell.angle_beta   90.00
_cell.angle_gamma   90.00
#
_symmetry.space_group_name_H-M   'P 1'
#
loop_
_entity.id
_entity.type
_entity.pdbx_description
1 polymer ?
#
loop_
_entity_poly.entity_id
_entity_poly.type
_entity_poly.pdbx_seq_one_letter_code
_entity_poly.pdbx_strand_id
1 'polypeptide(L)'
;MVNLSDVKGNSRDNRTSSHTHIKGLGLRNDGTAERQAGGFVGQTAAREACGVVVDLIRSQKMAGRAILLAGGPGTGKTALALAISQELGTKVPFCPIVASEIYSTEVKKTEALMENFRRAIGLKVRETKEVYEGEVTELTPEEAENPLGSYGKTISTLLIGLKSAKGQKEVAIRSKYLRSYTKGKSNSRSDAYATEFDLEAEEYVPIPKGEVHKKKEIVQDVTFARPRYCERQASRGTRHNEYDGPVDETKDD
;
A
#
# COMPACT_ATOMS: atom_id res chain seq x y z
N MET A 1 5.60 -11.82 9.65
CA MET A 1 4.89 -11.75 8.36
C MET A 1 3.99 -10.51 8.35
N VAL A 2 4.49 -9.38 7.87
CA VAL A 2 3.67 -8.19 7.62
C VAL A 2 2.97 -8.42 6.30
N ASN A 3 1.67 -8.69 6.32
CA ASN A 3 0.89 -8.69 5.09
C ASN A 3 0.76 -7.24 4.63
N LEU A 4 1.60 -6.85 3.68
CA LEU A 4 1.53 -5.60 2.94
C LEU A 4 0.27 -5.69 2.06
N SER A 5 -0.86 -5.20 2.58
CA SER A 5 -1.96 -4.83 1.70
C SER A 5 -1.73 -3.40 1.25
N ASP A 6 -1.87 -3.15 -0.05
CA ASP A 6 -1.94 -1.81 -0.59
C ASP A 6 -2.94 -0.99 0.22
N VAL A 7 -2.55 0.23 0.59
CA VAL A 7 -3.48 1.23 1.07
C VAL A 7 -4.28 1.72 -0.13
N LYS A 8 -5.18 0.87 -0.66
CA LYS A 8 -6.46 1.41 -1.12
C LYS A 8 -7.15 1.81 0.18
N GLY A 9 -6.96 3.07 0.56
CA GLY A 9 -7.50 3.60 1.80
C GLY A 9 -8.94 3.14 1.93
N ASN A 10 -9.29 2.55 3.07
CA ASN A 10 -10.69 2.45 3.48
C ASN A 10 -11.17 3.87 3.79
N SER A 11 -11.24 4.73 2.78
CA SER A 11 -12.15 5.85 2.80
C SER A 11 -13.53 5.20 2.72
N ARG A 12 -14.18 5.05 3.87
CA ARG A 12 -15.62 4.79 3.91
C ARG A 12 -16.27 5.67 2.84
N ASP A 13 -17.02 5.05 1.93
CA ASP A 13 -17.72 5.73 0.85
C ASP A 13 -18.35 7.04 1.33
N ASN A 14 -18.19 8.08 0.51
CA ASN A 14 -18.59 9.45 0.75
C ASN A 14 -20.08 9.54 1.17
N ARG A 15 -20.34 9.49 2.47
CA ARG A 15 -21.54 10.13 3.04
C ARG A 15 -21.29 11.63 2.93
N THR A 16 -22.21 12.36 2.31
CA THR A 16 -22.17 13.82 2.21
C THR A 16 -21.99 14.39 3.61
N SER A 17 -20.77 14.85 3.90
CA SER A 17 -20.38 15.41 5.19
C SER A 17 -20.56 16.91 5.12
N SER A 18 -20.77 17.56 6.27
CA SER A 18 -20.98 19.01 6.36
C SER A 18 -19.85 19.84 5.72
N HIS A 19 -18.71 19.24 5.41
CA HIS A 19 -17.54 19.89 4.81
C HIS A 19 -17.13 19.32 3.44
N THR A 20 -17.98 18.55 2.75
CA THR A 20 -17.67 18.00 1.41
C THR A 20 -17.45 19.08 0.34
N HIS A 21 -17.96 20.30 0.55
CA HIS A 21 -17.77 21.43 -0.36
C HIS A 21 -16.36 22.06 -0.28
N ILE A 22 -15.58 21.73 0.76
CA ILE A 22 -14.23 22.26 0.97
C ILE A 22 -13.25 21.48 0.10
N LYS A 23 -12.63 22.16 -0.86
CA LYS A 23 -11.67 21.57 -1.81
C LYS A 23 -10.21 21.97 -1.54
N GLY A 24 -9.99 22.99 -0.71
CA GLY A 24 -8.65 23.50 -0.37
C GLY A 24 -8.74 24.86 0.32
N LEU A 25 -7.61 25.49 0.59
CA LEU A 25 -7.59 26.79 1.28
C LEU A 25 -7.97 27.96 0.36
N GLY A 26 -7.92 27.79 -0.96
CA GLY A 26 -8.29 28.83 -1.93
C GLY A 26 -7.40 30.08 -1.86
N LEU A 27 -6.10 29.87 -1.70
CA LEU A 27 -5.10 30.93 -1.69
C LEU A 27 -4.60 31.20 -3.11
N ARG A 28 -4.15 32.43 -3.35
CA ARG A 28 -3.41 32.80 -4.57
C ARG A 28 -1.95 32.36 -4.44
N ASN A 29 -1.20 32.43 -5.53
CA ASN A 29 0.22 32.13 -5.55
C ASN A 29 1.03 33.00 -4.57
N ASP A 30 0.55 34.21 -4.30
CA ASP A 30 1.18 35.16 -3.36
C ASP A 30 0.83 34.87 -1.88
N GLY A 31 0.07 33.80 -1.61
CA GLY A 31 -0.36 33.42 -0.26
C GLY A 31 -1.60 34.13 0.27
N THR A 32 -2.11 35.15 -0.43
CA THR A 32 -3.32 35.90 -0.04
C THR A 32 -4.59 35.09 -0.28
N ALA A 33 -5.57 35.16 0.63
CA ALA A 33 -6.84 34.45 0.50
C ALA A 33 -7.85 35.21 -0.34
N GLU A 34 -8.42 34.56 -1.36
CA GLU A 34 -9.52 35.13 -2.12
C GLU A 34 -10.85 35.04 -1.35
N ARG A 35 -11.69 36.08 -1.46
CA ARG A 35 -12.94 36.21 -0.68
C ARG A 35 -13.88 35.01 -0.85
N GLN A 36 -13.94 34.41 -2.03
CA GLN A 36 -14.72 33.21 -2.31
C GLN A 36 -13.89 32.25 -3.17
N ALA A 37 -13.29 31.23 -2.55
CA ALA A 37 -12.46 30.24 -3.25
C ALA A 37 -12.30 28.97 -2.40
N GLY A 38 -12.04 27.83 -3.04
CA GLY A 38 -11.78 26.56 -2.35
C GLY A 38 -12.95 25.99 -1.53
N GLY A 39 -14.16 26.54 -1.73
CA GLY A 39 -15.35 26.23 -0.92
C GLY A 39 -15.51 27.13 0.31
N PHE A 40 -14.58 28.05 0.57
CA PHE A 40 -14.69 29.04 1.65
C PHE A 40 -15.31 30.34 1.17
N VAL A 41 -15.99 31.01 2.11
CA VAL A 41 -16.48 32.39 1.98
C VAL A 41 -15.93 33.17 3.17
N GLY A 42 -15.09 34.18 2.91
CA GLY A 42 -14.43 34.97 3.95
C GLY A 42 -13.33 34.21 4.70
N GLN A 43 -13.21 34.48 6.01
CA GLN A 43 -12.16 33.95 6.90
C GLN A 43 -10.74 34.10 6.32
N THR A 44 -10.45 35.27 5.73
CA THR A 44 -9.21 35.51 4.99
C THR A 44 -7.97 35.33 5.86
N ALA A 45 -7.90 36.01 7.00
CA ALA A 45 -6.75 35.95 7.90
C ALA A 45 -6.45 34.52 8.40
N ALA A 46 -7.49 33.75 8.73
CA ALA A 46 -7.34 32.37 9.17
C ALA A 46 -6.83 31.46 8.04
N ARG A 47 -7.33 31.65 6.81
CA ARG A 47 -6.90 30.88 5.63
C ARG A 47 -5.46 31.19 5.23
N GLU A 48 -5.07 32.47 5.29
CA GLU A 48 -3.69 32.91 5.05
C GLU A 48 -2.74 32.30 6.09
N ALA A 49 -3.11 32.33 7.38
CA ALA A 49 -2.34 31.68 8.44
C ALA A 49 -2.22 30.15 8.23
N CYS A 50 -3.31 29.50 7.80
CA CYS A 50 -3.28 28.08 7.42
C CYS A 50 -2.39 27.81 6.19
N GLY A 51 -2.29 28.76 5.25
CA GLY A 51 -1.36 28.68 4.12
C GLY A 51 0.09 28.64 4.57
N VAL A 52 0.47 29.57 5.45
CA VAL A 52 1.82 29.59 6.05
C VAL A 52 2.11 28.27 6.78
N VAL A 53 1.13 27.73 7.50
CA VAL A 53 1.25 26.41 8.14
C VAL A 53 1.52 25.30 7.11
N VAL A 54 0.78 25.27 6.01
CA VAL A 54 0.98 24.27 4.93
C VAL A 54 2.39 24.38 4.36
N ASP A 55 2.90 25.59 4.15
CA ASP A 55 4.25 25.82 3.65
C ASP A 55 5.32 25.39 4.67
N LEU A 56 5.09 25.61 5.96
CA LEU A 56 5.96 25.12 7.02
C LEU A 56 5.96 23.59 7.12
N ILE A 57 4.81 22.94 6.87
CA ILE A 57 4.71 21.47 6.79
C ILE A 57 5.46 20.95 5.57
N ARG A 58 5.26 21.55 4.38
CA ARG A 58 5.95 21.17 3.14
C ARG A 58 7.46 21.34 3.26
N SER A 59 7.92 22.38 3.96
CA SER A 59 9.34 22.63 4.25
C SER A 59 9.90 21.84 5.44
N GLN A 60 9.12 20.93 6.05
CA GLN A 60 9.54 20.06 7.16
C GLN A 60 9.99 20.81 8.43
N LYS A 61 9.57 22.07 8.62
CA LYS A 61 9.93 22.91 9.78
C LYS A 61 8.92 22.85 10.94
N MET A 62 7.91 22.00 10.85
CA MET A 62 6.81 21.85 11.82
C MET A 62 6.94 20.63 12.76
N ALA A 63 8.08 19.95 12.78
CA ALA A 63 8.28 18.78 13.63
C ALA A 63 8.04 19.11 15.13
N GLY A 64 7.19 18.34 15.80
CA GLY A 64 6.89 18.47 17.23
C GLY A 64 6.06 19.69 17.62
N ARG A 65 5.47 20.41 16.66
CA ARG A 65 4.63 21.60 16.92
C ARG A 65 3.15 21.26 16.82
N ALA A 66 2.33 21.95 17.62
CA ALA A 66 0.88 21.86 17.58
C ALA A 66 0.28 23.18 17.08
N ILE A 67 -0.87 23.10 16.42
CA ILE A 67 -1.64 24.25 15.95
C ILE A 67 -2.96 24.26 16.73
N LEU A 68 -3.30 25.40 17.32
CA LEU A 68 -4.57 25.61 18.02
C LEU A 68 -5.47 26.52 17.19
N LEU A 69 -6.62 26.02 16.77
CA LEU A 69 -7.66 26.81 16.12
C LEU A 69 -8.68 27.26 17.18
N ALA A 70 -8.64 28.54 17.55
CA ALA A 70 -9.53 29.13 18.55
C ALA A 70 -10.67 29.94 17.89
N GLY A 71 -11.86 29.90 18.49
CA GLY A 71 -13.03 30.69 18.06
C GLY A 71 -14.36 30.05 18.46
N GLY A 72 -15.45 30.81 18.36
CA GLY A 72 -16.81 30.35 18.70
C GLY A 72 -17.30 29.15 17.88
N PRO A 73 -18.36 28.44 18.30
CA PRO A 73 -18.95 27.36 17.51
C PRO A 73 -19.42 27.88 16.14
N GLY A 74 -19.31 27.06 15.09
CA GLY A 74 -19.75 27.42 13.74
C GLY A 74 -18.80 28.32 12.92
N THR A 75 -17.65 28.75 13.45
CA THR A 75 -16.73 29.65 12.74
C THR A 75 -15.81 28.99 11.69
N GLY A 76 -16.01 27.70 11.39
CA GLY A 76 -15.27 27.00 10.34
C GLY A 76 -13.93 26.37 10.77
N LYS A 77 -13.67 26.19 12.06
CA LYS A 77 -12.43 25.55 12.56
C LYS A 77 -12.17 24.16 11.96
N THR A 78 -13.17 23.28 11.98
CA THR A 78 -13.09 21.95 11.39
C THR A 78 -12.91 21.99 9.87
N ALA A 79 -13.53 22.97 9.21
CA ALA A 79 -13.37 23.20 7.78
C ALA A 79 -11.92 23.59 7.43
N LEU A 80 -11.29 24.46 8.21
CA LEU A 80 -9.88 24.85 8.03
C LEU A 80 -8.94 23.65 8.20
N ALA A 81 -9.16 22.80 9.20
CA ALA A 81 -8.37 21.58 9.39
C ALA A 81 -8.48 20.62 8.19
N LEU A 82 -9.70 20.44 7.65
CA LEU A 82 -9.91 19.64 6.45
C LEU A 82 -9.27 20.28 5.22
N ALA A 83 -9.34 21.60 5.09
CA ALA A 83 -8.71 22.33 4.01
C ALA A 83 -7.19 22.17 3.99
N ILE A 84 -6.54 22.22 5.16
CA ILE A 84 -5.10 21.93 5.29
C ILE A 84 -4.80 20.52 4.78
N SER A 85 -5.61 19.53 5.15
CA SER A 85 -5.44 18.16 4.66
C SER A 85 -5.56 18.05 3.14
N GLN A 86 -6.54 18.74 2.53
CA GLN A 86 -6.71 18.74 1.08
C GLN A 86 -5.54 19.43 0.38
N GLU A 87 -5.02 20.52 0.97
CA GLU A 87 -3.88 21.28 0.44
C GLU A 87 -2.56 20.49 0.50
N LEU A 88 -2.38 19.65 1.52
CA LEU A 88 -1.24 18.74 1.63
C LEU A 88 -1.33 17.56 0.64
N GLY A 89 -2.55 17.24 0.19
CA GLY A 89 -2.84 16.23 -0.82
C GLY A 89 -3.13 14.84 -0.24
N THR A 90 -3.67 13.96 -1.09
CA THR A 90 -4.16 12.63 -0.73
C THR A 90 -3.09 11.65 -0.24
N LYS A 91 -1.81 11.96 -0.45
CA LYS A 91 -0.67 11.15 -0.02
C LYS A 91 -0.32 11.37 1.46
N VAL A 92 -0.76 12.48 2.05
CA VAL A 92 -0.51 12.78 3.46
C VAL A 92 -1.68 12.23 4.28
N PRO A 93 -1.44 11.31 5.24
CA PRO A 93 -2.51 10.77 6.05
C PRO A 93 -3.12 11.85 6.95
N PHE A 94 -4.44 11.88 6.99
CA PHE A 94 -5.21 12.79 7.85
C PHE A 94 -6.15 11.98 8.73
N CYS A 95 -6.03 12.15 10.05
CA CYS A 95 -6.81 11.41 11.04
C CYS A 95 -7.60 12.39 11.90
N PRO A 96 -8.86 12.70 11.53
CA PRO A 96 -9.74 13.47 12.39
C PRO A 96 -10.18 12.59 13.57
N ILE A 97 -9.98 13.10 14.79
CA ILE A 97 -10.41 12.43 16.02
C ILE A 97 -11.31 13.36 16.83
N VAL A 98 -12.34 12.79 17.45
CA VAL A 98 -13.15 13.51 18.44
C VAL A 98 -12.62 13.18 19.83
N ALA A 99 -12.52 14.18 20.71
CA ALA A 99 -11.96 13.98 22.05
C ALA A 99 -12.69 12.88 22.86
N SER A 100 -13.99 12.69 22.64
CA SER A 100 -14.78 11.64 23.27
C SER A 100 -14.39 10.22 22.82
N GLU A 101 -13.82 10.05 21.63
CA GLU A 101 -13.38 8.74 21.11
C GLU A 101 -12.16 8.20 21.87
N ILE A 102 -11.41 9.07 22.55
CA ILE A 102 -10.23 8.69 23.36
C ILE A 102 -10.67 8.00 24.66
N TYR A 103 -11.90 8.24 25.12
CA TYR A 103 -12.44 7.63 26.33
C TYR A 103 -13.03 6.26 25.99
N SER A 104 -12.26 5.20 26.27
CA SER A 104 -12.69 3.81 26.15
C SER A 104 -12.58 3.09 27.49
N THR A 105 -13.45 2.11 27.72
CA THR A 105 -13.39 1.19 28.86
C THR A 105 -12.37 0.08 28.65
N GLU A 106 -12.10 -0.29 27.40
CA GLU A 106 -11.23 -1.42 27.04
C GLU A 106 -9.78 -1.01 26.83
N VAL A 107 -9.54 0.22 26.36
CA VAL A 107 -8.21 0.72 25.98
C VAL A 107 -7.84 1.92 26.83
N LYS A 108 -6.58 1.97 27.28
CA LYS A 108 -6.06 3.12 28.05
C LYS A 108 -6.08 4.38 27.20
N LYS A 109 -6.43 5.52 27.79
CA LYS A 109 -6.49 6.83 27.10
C LYS A 109 -5.20 7.18 26.34
N THR A 110 -4.04 6.90 26.95
CA THR A 110 -2.73 7.12 26.32
C THR A 110 -2.49 6.20 25.13
N GLU A 111 -2.97 4.95 25.19
CA GLU A 111 -2.85 3.98 24.10
C GLU A 111 -3.75 4.35 22.93
N ALA A 112 -5.01 4.75 23.20
CA ALA A 112 -5.92 5.26 22.19
C ALA A 112 -5.35 6.50 21.47
N LEU A 113 -4.72 7.42 22.22
CA LEU A 113 -4.07 8.59 21.63
C LEU A 113 -2.83 8.21 20.80
N MET A 114 -1.97 7.32 21.31
CA MET A 114 -0.78 6.85 20.62
C MET A 114 -1.11 6.09 19.33
N GLU A 115 -2.20 5.32 19.32
CA GLU A 115 -2.67 4.66 18.11
C GLU A 115 -3.04 5.66 17.03
N ASN A 116 -3.79 6.72 17.38
CA ASN A 116 -4.16 7.76 16.43
C ASN A 116 -2.95 8.55 15.91
N PHE A 117 -1.94 8.83 16.75
CA PHE A 117 -0.68 9.40 16.29
C PHE A 117 0.02 8.50 15.27
N ARG A 118 0.05 7.18 15.50
CA ARG A 118 0.61 6.23 14.52
C ARG A 118 -0.20 6.16 13.22
N ARG A 119 -1.52 6.42 13.26
CA ARG A 119 -2.37 6.48 12.05
C ARG A 119 -2.05 7.73 11.22
N ALA A 120 -1.72 8.83 11.89
CA ALA A 120 -1.38 10.10 11.27
C ALA A 120 0.06 10.20 10.74
N ILE A 121 0.92 9.20 11.00
CA ILE A 121 2.29 9.16 10.46
C ILE A 121 2.33 8.21 9.27
N GLY A 122 2.60 8.77 8.09
CA GLY A 122 2.76 8.03 6.84
C GLY A 122 4.25 7.85 6.47
N LEU A 123 4.55 6.69 5.92
CA LEU A 123 5.83 6.34 5.32
C LEU A 123 5.61 6.02 3.85
N LYS A 124 6.45 6.58 2.99
CA LYS A 124 6.45 6.28 1.58
C LYS A 124 7.64 5.39 1.25
N VAL A 125 7.36 4.14 0.93
CA VAL A 125 8.36 3.15 0.55
C VAL A 125 8.40 3.08 -0.97
N ARG A 126 9.60 3.22 -1.54
CA ARG A 126 9.83 2.98 -2.97
C ARG A 126 10.76 1.80 -3.08
N GLU A 127 10.29 0.75 -3.75
CA GLU A 127 11.02 -0.48 -3.95
C GLU A 127 11.00 -0.82 -5.44
N THR A 128 12.15 -1.17 -6.00
CA THR A 128 12.21 -1.71 -7.37
C THR A 128 12.22 -3.21 -7.26
N LYS A 129 11.17 -3.85 -7.79
CA LYS A 129 11.03 -5.30 -7.76
C LYS A 129 11.12 -5.88 -9.17
N GLU A 130 11.89 -6.95 -9.31
CA GLU A 130 11.91 -7.78 -10.50
C GLU A 130 10.71 -8.73 -10.46
N VAL A 131 9.86 -8.66 -11.49
CA VAL A 131 8.62 -9.42 -11.57
C VAL A 131 8.65 -10.25 -12.85
N TYR A 132 8.40 -11.55 -12.69
CA TYR A 132 8.20 -12.47 -13.79
C TYR A 132 6.69 -12.70 -13.95
N GLU A 133 6.14 -12.30 -15.09
CA GLU A 133 4.71 -12.43 -15.41
C GLU A 133 4.56 -13.21 -16.72
N GLY A 134 3.80 -14.29 -16.68
CA GLY A 134 3.54 -15.11 -17.86
C GLY A 134 2.58 -16.24 -17.55
N GLU A 135 2.03 -16.81 -18.61
CA GLU A 135 1.36 -18.10 -18.57
C GLU A 135 2.41 -19.20 -18.38
N VAL A 136 2.13 -20.15 -17.49
CA VAL A 136 3.04 -21.29 -17.26
C VAL A 136 2.86 -22.29 -18.40
N THR A 137 3.92 -22.53 -19.17
CA THR A 137 3.92 -23.53 -20.24
C THR A 137 4.45 -24.87 -19.76
N GLU A 138 5.51 -24.85 -18.96
CA GLU A 138 6.21 -26.06 -18.52
C GLU A 138 6.64 -25.93 -17.05
N LEU A 139 6.57 -27.06 -16.34
CA LEU A 139 6.99 -27.19 -14.94
C LEU A 139 7.82 -28.45 -14.80
N THR A 140 9.14 -28.29 -14.79
CA THR A 140 10.09 -29.41 -14.75
C THR A 140 10.85 -29.39 -13.42
N PRO A 141 10.56 -30.32 -12.49
CA PRO A 141 11.31 -30.41 -11.24
C PRO A 141 12.69 -31.04 -11.50
N GLU A 142 13.73 -30.40 -10.98
CA GLU A 142 15.08 -30.93 -10.92
C GLU A 142 15.32 -31.55 -9.54
N GLU A 143 15.59 -32.85 -9.52
CA GLU A 143 15.81 -33.62 -8.31
C GLU A 143 17.29 -33.58 -7.93
N ALA A 144 17.58 -33.37 -6.65
CA ALA A 144 18.93 -33.52 -6.10
C ALA A 144 19.03 -34.72 -5.15
N GLU A 145 20.23 -35.28 -5.05
CA GLU A 145 20.51 -36.34 -4.09
C GLU A 145 20.40 -35.83 -2.65
N ASN A 146 19.62 -36.53 -1.84
CA ASN A 146 19.50 -36.25 -0.42
C ASN A 146 20.71 -36.84 0.33
N PRO A 147 21.53 -36.03 1.03
CA PRO A 147 22.63 -36.56 1.84
C PRO A 147 22.14 -37.42 3.02
N LEU A 148 20.84 -37.42 3.33
CA LEU A 148 20.23 -38.17 4.44
C LEU A 148 19.53 -39.48 4.04
N GLY A 149 19.59 -39.91 2.77
CA GLY A 149 19.37 -41.29 2.27
C GLY A 149 18.06 -42.04 2.56
N SER A 150 17.24 -41.61 3.53
CA SER A 150 16.11 -42.39 4.07
C SER A 150 14.73 -41.79 3.75
N TYR A 151 14.70 -40.54 3.28
CA TYR A 151 13.52 -39.90 2.72
C TYR A 151 13.80 -39.67 1.24
N GLY A 152 12.84 -39.97 0.36
CA GLY A 152 13.00 -40.03 -1.09
C GLY A 152 13.57 -38.76 -1.73
N LYS A 153 13.63 -38.73 -3.07
CA LYS A 153 14.27 -37.64 -3.82
C LYS A 153 13.72 -36.27 -3.41
N THR A 154 14.61 -35.32 -3.12
CA THR A 154 14.22 -33.93 -2.82
C THR A 154 14.37 -33.09 -4.07
N ILE A 155 13.33 -32.34 -4.42
CA ILE A 155 13.38 -31.35 -5.50
C ILE A 155 14.20 -30.16 -5.01
N SER A 156 15.33 -29.89 -5.67
CA SER A 156 16.23 -28.77 -5.36
C SER A 156 15.84 -27.50 -6.11
N THR A 157 15.52 -27.66 -7.39
CA THR A 157 15.21 -26.57 -8.32
C THR A 157 13.97 -26.93 -9.14
N LEU A 158 13.16 -25.95 -9.46
CA LEU A 158 12.01 -26.09 -10.35
C LEU A 158 12.22 -25.15 -11.54
N LEU A 159 12.33 -25.72 -12.73
CA LEU A 159 12.38 -24.96 -13.98
C LEU A 159 10.95 -24.66 -14.41
N ILE A 160 10.64 -23.38 -14.60
CA ILE A 160 9.32 -22.90 -15.00
C ILE A 160 9.44 -22.20 -16.35
N GLY A 161 8.79 -22.74 -17.38
CA GLY A 161 8.60 -22.05 -18.66
C GLY A 161 7.47 -21.03 -18.52
N LEU A 162 7.76 -19.76 -18.77
CA LEU A 162 6.78 -18.67 -18.74
C LEU A 162 6.64 -18.06 -20.12
N LYS A 163 5.40 -17.97 -20.61
CA LYS A 163 5.05 -17.38 -21.90
C LYS A 163 4.25 -16.09 -21.74
N SER A 164 4.63 -15.10 -22.52
CA SER A 164 3.93 -13.82 -22.65
C SER A 164 3.68 -13.53 -24.13
N ALA A 165 2.85 -12.53 -24.45
CA ALA A 165 2.53 -12.19 -25.84
C ALA A 165 3.77 -11.78 -26.67
N LYS A 166 4.86 -11.35 -26.03
CA LYS A 166 6.10 -10.91 -26.69
C LYS A 166 7.21 -11.96 -26.74
N GLY A 167 7.09 -13.07 -26.02
CA GLY A 167 8.16 -14.07 -25.92
C GLY A 167 7.97 -15.05 -24.77
N GLN A 168 8.83 -16.06 -24.73
CA GLN A 168 8.88 -17.10 -23.71
C GLN A 168 10.25 -17.06 -23.03
N LYS A 169 10.29 -17.35 -21.72
CA LYS A 169 11.54 -17.45 -20.94
C LYS A 169 11.42 -18.55 -19.91
N GLU A 170 12.48 -19.33 -19.74
CA GLU A 170 12.59 -20.31 -18.66
C GLU A 170 13.22 -19.68 -17.42
N VAL A 171 12.66 -19.98 -16.25
CA VAL A 171 13.11 -19.44 -14.97
C VAL A 171 13.37 -20.60 -14.01
N ALA A 172 14.59 -20.70 -13.51
CA ALA A 172 14.98 -21.66 -12.49
C ALA A 172 14.69 -21.12 -11.08
N ILE A 173 13.76 -21.74 -10.37
CA ILE A 173 13.38 -21.35 -9.00
C ILE A 173 13.87 -22.42 -8.02
N ARG A 174 14.72 -22.03 -7.08
CA ARG A 174 15.16 -22.94 -6.00
C ARG A 174 13.99 -23.24 -5.05
N SER A 175 13.89 -24.49 -4.60
CA SER A 175 12.81 -25.04 -3.77
C SER A 175 12.50 -24.20 -2.51
N LYS A 176 13.52 -23.60 -1.87
CA LYS A 176 13.36 -22.70 -0.71
C LYS A 176 12.54 -21.43 -0.98
N TYR A 177 12.46 -20.97 -2.23
CA TYR A 177 11.79 -19.72 -2.60
C TYR A 177 10.38 -19.90 -3.19
N LEU A 178 9.95 -21.13 -3.45
CA LEU A 178 8.67 -21.44 -4.10
C LEU A 178 7.46 -20.82 -3.38
N ARG A 179 7.50 -20.78 -2.04
CA ARG A 179 6.38 -20.30 -1.20
C ARG A 179 6.16 -18.79 -1.27
N SER A 180 7.13 -18.02 -1.76
CA SER A 180 7.04 -16.56 -1.88
C SER A 180 6.31 -16.10 -3.14
N TYR A 181 6.21 -16.96 -4.16
CA TYR A 181 5.66 -16.62 -5.47
C TYR A 181 4.15 -16.87 -5.61
N THR A 182 3.51 -17.57 -4.67
CA THR A 182 2.08 -17.91 -4.71
C THR A 182 1.14 -16.80 -4.21
N LYS A 183 1.63 -15.56 -4.07
CA LYS A 183 0.80 -14.40 -3.69
C LYS A 183 0.10 -13.69 -4.85
N GLY A 184 0.34 -14.11 -6.10
CA GLY A 184 -0.49 -13.75 -7.25
C GLY A 184 -1.71 -14.67 -7.32
N LYS A 185 -2.86 -14.19 -7.82
CA LYS A 185 -4.07 -15.00 -8.07
C LYS A 185 -3.72 -16.24 -8.91
N SER A 186 -3.40 -17.35 -8.24
CA SER A 186 -2.90 -18.59 -8.85
C SER A 186 -4.01 -19.46 -9.46
N ASN A 187 -5.27 -19.03 -9.35
CA ASN A 187 -6.44 -19.81 -9.75
C ASN A 187 -7.03 -19.35 -11.09
N SER A 188 -6.31 -18.53 -11.85
CA SER A 188 -6.78 -18.05 -13.14
C SER A 188 -6.16 -18.82 -14.30
N ARG A 189 -7.00 -19.35 -15.19
CA ARG A 189 -6.54 -20.00 -16.43
C ARG A 189 -6.44 -18.99 -17.56
N SER A 190 -5.60 -19.27 -18.55
CA SER A 190 -5.51 -18.41 -19.73
C SER A 190 -6.77 -18.52 -20.59
N ASP A 191 -7.16 -17.41 -21.23
CA ASP A 191 -8.31 -17.38 -22.16
C ASP A 191 -8.15 -18.38 -23.33
N ALA A 192 -6.93 -18.82 -23.64
CA ALA A 192 -6.66 -19.79 -24.70
C ALA A 192 -7.26 -21.17 -24.41
N TYR A 193 -7.40 -21.53 -23.13
CA TYR A 193 -7.96 -22.81 -22.68
C TYR A 193 -9.43 -22.67 -22.23
N ALA A 194 -10.08 -21.54 -22.48
CA ALA A 194 -11.48 -21.30 -22.10
C ALA A 194 -12.48 -22.24 -22.79
N THR A 195 -12.09 -22.87 -23.89
CA THR A 195 -12.91 -23.86 -24.61
C THR A 195 -12.64 -25.30 -24.19
N GLU A 196 -11.60 -25.55 -23.39
CA GLU A 196 -11.36 -26.88 -22.83
C GLU A 196 -12.32 -27.11 -21.67
N PHE A 197 -13.04 -28.23 -21.73
CA PHE A 197 -14.08 -28.58 -20.76
C PHE A 197 -13.48 -28.93 -19.41
N ASP A 198 -13.26 -27.92 -18.58
CA ASP A 198 -12.98 -28.08 -17.16
C ASP A 198 -13.91 -27.19 -16.34
N LEU A 199 -14.80 -27.82 -15.59
CA LEU A 199 -15.89 -27.19 -14.86
C LEU A 199 -15.42 -26.51 -13.55
N GLU A 200 -14.12 -26.53 -13.25
CA GLU A 200 -13.55 -26.04 -11.98
C GLU A 200 -12.83 -24.68 -12.06
N ALA A 201 -12.67 -24.08 -13.25
CA ALA A 201 -11.97 -22.80 -13.37
C ALA A 201 -12.88 -21.59 -13.02
N GLU A 202 -12.53 -20.86 -11.96
CA GLU A 202 -13.34 -19.73 -11.44
C GLU A 202 -13.19 -18.41 -12.22
N GLU A 203 -12.02 -18.14 -12.83
CA GLU A 203 -11.73 -16.87 -13.53
C GLU A 203 -10.73 -17.09 -14.69
N TYR A 204 -11.10 -16.73 -15.91
CA TYR A 204 -10.18 -16.72 -17.06
C TYR A 204 -9.50 -15.35 -17.20
N VAL A 205 -8.19 -15.36 -17.43
CA VAL A 205 -7.36 -14.15 -17.51
C VAL A 205 -6.57 -14.16 -18.83
N PRO A 206 -6.53 -13.06 -19.58
CA PRO A 206 -5.78 -12.99 -20.83
C PRO A 206 -4.27 -13.08 -20.60
N ILE A 207 -3.55 -13.62 -21.58
CA ILE A 207 -2.08 -13.69 -21.57
C ILE A 207 -1.51 -12.26 -21.42
N PRO A 208 -0.51 -12.05 -20.54
CA PRO A 208 0.12 -10.76 -20.38
C PRO A 208 0.67 -10.22 -21.71
N LYS A 209 0.45 -8.93 -21.99
CA LYS A 209 0.90 -8.28 -23.25
C LYS A 209 2.36 -7.81 -23.23
N GLY A 210 3.04 -7.94 -22.09
CA GLY A 210 4.37 -7.39 -21.85
C GLY A 210 5.50 -8.38 -22.11
N GLU A 211 6.71 -8.05 -21.67
CA GLU A 211 7.80 -9.02 -21.57
C GLU A 211 7.59 -9.94 -20.35
N VAL A 212 8.22 -11.12 -20.36
CA VAL A 212 8.13 -12.06 -19.24
C VAL A 212 8.82 -11.50 -18.00
N HIS A 213 10.00 -10.90 -18.16
CA HIS A 213 10.75 -10.26 -17.09
C HIS A 213 10.54 -8.74 -17.13
N LYS A 214 10.13 -8.14 -16.01
CA LYS A 214 9.93 -6.69 -15.89
C LYS A 214 10.51 -6.16 -14.58
N LYS A 215 11.16 -5.01 -14.66
CA LYS A 215 11.50 -4.19 -13.49
C LYS A 215 10.34 -3.25 -13.19
N LYS A 216 9.67 -3.46 -12.06
CA LYS A 216 8.53 -2.66 -11.62
C LYS A 216 8.91 -1.83 -10.39
N GLU A 217 8.84 -0.52 -10.50
CA GLU A 217 8.88 0.36 -9.34
C GLU A 217 7.53 0.29 -8.62
N ILE A 218 7.56 -0.20 -7.39
CA ILE A 218 6.41 -0.29 -6.51
C ILE A 218 6.55 0.83 -5.48
N VAL A 219 5.60 1.75 -5.51
CA VAL A 219 5.50 2.84 -4.55
C VAL A 219 4.33 2.54 -3.62
N GLN A 220 4.62 2.31 -2.35
CA GLN A 220 3.62 2.02 -1.32
C GLN A 220 3.63 3.09 -0.25
N ASP A 221 2.47 3.69 -0.01
CA ASP A 221 2.24 4.60 1.09
C ASP A 221 1.63 3.81 2.26
N VAL A 222 2.31 3.77 3.41
CA VAL A 222 1.96 2.94 4.58
C VAL A 222 1.88 3.81 5.84
N THR A 223 0.93 3.55 6.74
CA THR A 223 0.84 4.23 8.05
C THR A 223 1.38 3.37 9.19
N PHE A 224 2.00 3.98 10.22
CA PHE A 224 2.56 3.25 11.37
C PHE A 224 1.54 2.50 12.24
N ALA A 225 0.24 2.81 12.17
CA ALA A 225 -0.78 2.17 12.99
C ALA A 225 -1.02 0.69 12.69
N ARG A 226 -0.37 0.17 11.65
CA ARG A 226 -0.46 -1.24 11.28
C ARG A 226 0.64 -2.08 11.94
N PRO A 227 0.58 -2.36 13.27
CA PRO A 227 1.20 -3.60 13.76
C PRO A 227 0.24 -4.54 14.52
N ARG A 228 -0.80 -4.07 15.22
CA ARG A 228 -1.43 -4.93 16.26
C ARG A 228 -2.34 -6.05 15.74
N TYR A 229 -2.98 -5.91 14.59
CA TYR A 229 -3.84 -6.97 14.03
C TYR A 229 -3.06 -7.96 13.14
N CYS A 230 -2.00 -7.48 12.46
CA CYS A 230 -1.12 -8.35 11.66
C CYS A 230 -0.14 -9.16 12.53
N GLU A 231 0.44 -8.57 13.58
CA GLU A 231 1.39 -9.30 14.43
C GLU A 231 0.71 -10.43 15.19
N ARG A 232 -0.53 -10.28 15.67
CA ARG A 232 -1.21 -11.35 16.42
C ARG A 232 -1.48 -12.61 15.59
N GLN A 233 -1.58 -12.47 14.26
CA GLN A 233 -1.64 -13.59 13.31
C GLN A 233 -0.24 -14.11 12.96
N ALA A 234 0.77 -13.23 12.89
CA ALA A 234 2.16 -13.62 12.59
C ALA A 234 2.90 -14.26 13.79
N SER A 235 2.56 -13.98 15.05
CA SER A 235 3.25 -14.58 16.21
C SER A 235 3.00 -16.08 16.37
N ARG A 236 1.99 -16.64 15.69
CA ARG A 236 1.73 -18.08 15.65
C ARG A 236 2.41 -18.80 14.49
N GLY A 237 3.10 -18.07 13.60
CA GLY A 237 3.78 -18.65 12.46
C GLY A 237 5.08 -17.92 12.10
N THR A 238 6.18 -18.66 12.18
CA THR A 238 7.49 -18.36 11.54
C THR A 238 8.34 -17.24 12.14
N ARG A 239 9.31 -17.65 12.97
CA ARG A 239 10.70 -17.15 12.85
C ARG A 239 11.24 -17.73 11.55
N HIS A 240 11.91 -16.94 10.70
CA HIS A 240 13.14 -17.28 9.97
C HIS A 240 13.44 -16.26 8.87
N ASN A 241 14.73 -16.04 8.67
CA ASN A 241 15.39 -14.96 7.94
C ASN A 241 14.99 -14.86 6.46
N GLU A 242 14.68 -13.64 6.03
CA GLU A 242 14.65 -13.23 4.62
C GLU A 242 16.09 -13.09 4.11
N TYR A 243 16.47 -13.92 3.15
CA TYR A 243 17.63 -13.74 2.30
C TYR A 243 17.13 -13.73 0.85
N ASP A 244 17.13 -12.55 0.23
CA ASP A 244 17.04 -12.40 -1.22
C ASP A 244 18.23 -13.12 -1.84
N GLY A 245 17.98 -14.30 -2.40
CA GLY A 245 18.98 -15.07 -3.14
C GLY A 245 18.78 -14.89 -4.64
N PRO A 246 19.85 -15.03 -5.44
CA PRO A 246 19.82 -14.75 -6.86
C PRO A 246 18.89 -15.74 -7.57
N VAL A 247 18.08 -15.22 -8.50
CA VAL A 247 17.44 -15.98 -9.56
C VAL A 247 18.50 -16.07 -10.66
N ASP A 248 19.04 -17.27 -10.91
CA ASP A 248 19.96 -17.47 -12.02
C ASP A 248 19.14 -17.55 -13.30
N GLU A 249 19.29 -16.54 -14.17
CA GLU A 249 18.81 -16.64 -15.55
C GLU A 249 19.70 -17.66 -16.27
N THR A 250 19.13 -18.80 -16.67
CA THR A 250 19.76 -19.65 -17.68
C THR A 250 19.84 -18.85 -18.97
N LYS A 251 21.06 -18.57 -19.44
CA LYS A 251 21.29 -17.90 -20.71
C LYS A 251 20.77 -18.79 -21.83
N ASP A 252 19.93 -18.24 -22.69
CA ASP A 252 19.56 -18.84 -23.96
C ASP A 252 20.84 -18.96 -24.82
N ASP A 253 21.22 -20.19 -25.17
CA ASP A 253 22.15 -20.51 -26.27
C ASP A 253 21.35 -20.65 -27.59
#